data_AF-A0A3B8UHM2-F1
#
_entry.id   AF-A0A3B8UHM2-F1
#
_cell.length_a   1.000
_cell.length_b   1.000
_cell.length_c   1.000
_cell.angle_alpha   90.00
_cell.angle_beta   90.00
_cell.angle_gamma   90.00
#
_symmetry.space_group_name_H-M   'P 1'
#
loop_
_entity.id
_entity.type
_entity.pdbx_description
1 polymer ?
#
loop_
_entity_poly.entity_id
_entity_poly.type
_entity_poly.pdbx_seq_one_letter_code
_entity_poly.pdbx_strand_id
1 'polypeptide(L)'
;AQLNDLTKLSNEVVGIVMGDPALLVLQKYPEIIVRKYETVPELLKAVVTGSLEGALLDRLVASSFVRDMYAEQLKISTGPLTDVGLRVMGLKGQNEHVIDLFNRTLSQMKKQKKLEALQTKWQL
;
A
#
# COMPACT_ATOMS: atom_id res chain seq x y z
N ALA A 1 3.08 -6.98 -18.32
CA ALA A 1 1.63 -7.12 -18.08
C ALA A 1 1.25 -6.40 -16.79
N GLN A 2 0.09 -5.73 -16.73
CA GLN A 2 -0.48 -5.27 -15.46
C GLN A 2 -1.03 -6.48 -14.69
N LEU A 3 -0.57 -6.67 -13.45
CA LEU A 3 -1.04 -7.73 -12.55
C LEU A 3 -2.23 -7.20 -11.75
N ASN A 4 -3.27 -6.67 -12.40
CA ASN A 4 -4.44 -6.10 -11.67
C ASN A 4 -5.25 -7.15 -10.89
N ASP A 5 -4.80 -8.40 -10.87
CA ASP A 5 -5.47 -9.53 -10.25
C ASP A 5 -4.42 -10.44 -9.59
N LEU A 6 -4.55 -10.63 -8.28
CA LEU A 6 -3.69 -11.47 -7.47
C LEU A 6 -3.86 -12.97 -7.81
N THR A 7 -4.95 -13.36 -8.48
CA THR A 7 -5.12 -14.75 -8.96
C THR A 7 -3.98 -15.21 -9.87
N LYS A 8 -3.31 -14.28 -10.56
CA LYS A 8 -2.15 -14.56 -11.42
C LYS A 8 -0.90 -14.97 -10.66
N LEU A 9 -0.89 -14.83 -9.34
CA LEU A 9 0.20 -15.22 -8.44
C LEU A 9 -0.09 -16.55 -7.74
N SER A 10 -1.07 -17.33 -8.22
CA SER A 10 -1.36 -18.66 -7.69
C SER A 10 -0.12 -19.55 -7.74
N ASN A 11 0.22 -20.20 -6.63
CA ASN A 11 1.43 -20.99 -6.41
C ASN A 11 2.75 -20.22 -6.44
N GLU A 12 2.70 -18.90 -6.61
CA GLU A 12 3.89 -18.04 -6.56
C GLU A 12 4.18 -17.59 -5.13
N VAL A 13 5.45 -17.21 -4.91
CA VAL A 13 5.88 -16.70 -3.61
C VAL A 13 5.77 -15.18 -3.57
N VAL A 14 4.91 -14.69 -2.68
CA VAL A 14 4.69 -13.25 -2.43
C VAL A 14 5.16 -12.89 -1.04
N GLY A 15 5.93 -11.80 -0.95
CA GLY A 15 6.46 -11.34 0.33
C GLY A 15 5.62 -10.24 0.98
N ILE A 16 5.62 -10.22 2.31
CA ILE A 16 5.09 -9.14 3.17
C ILE A 16 6.06 -8.84 4.32
N VAL A 17 5.90 -7.68 4.95
CA VAL A 17 6.57 -7.39 6.23
C VAL A 17 5.84 -8.10 7.38
N MET A 18 6.57 -8.55 8.38
CA MET A 18 6.00 -9.19 9.56
C MET A 18 5.06 -8.21 10.30
N GLY A 19 3.86 -8.69 10.66
CA GLY A 19 2.84 -7.89 11.33
C GLY A 19 2.03 -6.97 10.39
N ASP A 20 2.31 -6.97 9.09
CA ASP A 20 1.59 -6.12 8.13
C ASP A 20 0.13 -6.60 7.93
N PRO A 21 -0.87 -5.70 8.00
CA PRO A 21 -2.27 -5.99 7.67
C PRO A 21 -2.49 -6.56 6.26
N ALA A 22 -1.56 -6.37 5.33
CA ALA A 22 -1.52 -6.98 4.00
C ALA A 22 -1.78 -8.50 4.01
N LEU A 23 -1.40 -9.19 5.10
CA LEU A 23 -1.67 -10.61 5.28
C LEU A 23 -3.17 -10.94 5.14
N LEU A 24 -4.06 -10.06 5.62
CA LEU A 24 -5.51 -10.25 5.53
C LEU A 24 -6.03 -10.22 4.09
N VAL A 25 -5.32 -9.50 3.21
CA VAL A 25 -5.64 -9.48 1.78
C VAL A 25 -5.22 -10.80 1.14
N LEU A 26 -4.01 -11.28 1.45
CA LEU A 26 -3.48 -12.53 0.89
C LEU A 26 -4.20 -13.78 1.40
N GLN A 27 -4.79 -13.75 2.61
CA GLN A 27 -5.63 -14.84 3.11
C GLN A 27 -6.85 -15.17 2.23
N LYS A 28 -7.29 -14.23 1.38
CA LYS A 28 -8.35 -14.47 0.40
C LYS A 28 -7.88 -15.28 -0.81
N TYR A 29 -6.57 -15.50 -0.94
CA TYR A 29 -5.91 -16.20 -2.05
C TYR A 29 -5.02 -17.30 -1.46
N PRO A 30 -5.60 -18.42 -0.98
CA PRO A 30 -4.87 -19.46 -0.25
C PRO A 30 -3.79 -20.15 -1.08
N GLU A 31 -3.88 -20.08 -2.41
CA GLU A 31 -2.89 -20.62 -3.34
C GLU A 31 -1.59 -19.80 -3.39
N ILE A 32 -1.57 -18.58 -2.86
CA ILE A 32 -0.37 -17.73 -2.82
C ILE A 32 0.50 -18.15 -1.64
N ILE A 33 1.78 -18.42 -1.90
CA ILE A 33 2.75 -18.78 -0.86
C ILE A 33 3.28 -17.49 -0.23
N VAL A 34 2.86 -17.22 1.01
CA VAL A 34 3.26 -15.98 1.72
C VAL A 34 4.58 -16.16 2.45
N ARG A 35 5.57 -15.31 2.15
CA ARG A 35 6.83 -15.21 2.90
C ARG A 35 6.88 -13.91 3.69
N LYS A 36 7.36 -13.97 4.93
CA LYS A 36 7.47 -12.79 5.81
C LYS A 36 8.92 -12.34 5.92
N TYR A 37 9.11 -11.03 5.97
CA TYR A 37 10.40 -10.37 6.12
C TYR A 37 10.33 -9.36 7.28
N GLU A 38 11.47 -9.06 7.91
CA GLU A 38 11.52 -8.11 9.04
C GLU A 38 11.39 -6.67 8.57
N THR A 39 11.96 -6.36 7.39
CA THR A 39 12.03 -4.99 6.90
C THR A 39 11.65 -4.88 5.42
N VAL A 40 11.16 -3.69 5.02
CA VAL A 40 10.85 -3.38 3.61
C VAL A 40 12.06 -3.52 2.69
N PRO A 41 13.29 -3.03 3.04
CA PRO A 41 14.45 -3.22 2.19
C PRO A 41 14.82 -4.69 1.93
N GLU A 42 14.73 -5.56 2.93
CA GLU A 42 15.00 -6.99 2.76
C GLU A 42 13.97 -7.65 1.84
N LEU A 43 12.69 -7.31 2.04
CA LEU A 43 11.59 -7.77 1.18
C LEU A 43 11.80 -7.35 -0.28
N LEU A 44 12.06 -6.07 -0.52
CA LEU A 44 12.24 -5.55 -1.88
C LEU A 44 13.51 -6.11 -2.55
N LYS A 45 14.59 -6.29 -1.79
CA LYS A 45 15.79 -6.98 -2.28
C LYS A 45 15.46 -8.39 -2.76
N ALA A 46 14.62 -9.14 -2.03
CA ALA A 46 14.22 -10.49 -2.42
C ALA A 46 13.38 -10.52 -3.71
N VAL A 47 12.58 -9.47 -3.99
CA VAL A 47 11.91 -9.31 -5.29
C VAL A 47 12.92 -9.03 -6.39
N VAL A 48 13.85 -8.09 -6.16
CA VAL A 48 14.90 -7.73 -7.14
C VAL A 48 15.78 -8.92 -7.51
N THR A 49 16.12 -9.77 -6.55
CA THR A 49 16.94 -10.97 -6.79
C THR A 49 16.14 -12.15 -7.36
N GLY A 50 14.84 -11.98 -7.62
CA GLY A 50 13.97 -13.05 -8.15
C GLY A 50 13.67 -14.16 -7.15
N SER A 51 13.87 -13.93 -5.85
CA SER A 51 13.52 -14.89 -4.78
C SER A 51 12.04 -14.84 -4.41
N LEU A 52 11.32 -13.82 -4.91
CA LEU A 52 9.88 -13.60 -4.79
C LEU A 52 9.36 -13.11 -6.14
N GLU A 53 8.14 -13.51 -6.50
CA GLU A 53 7.46 -12.99 -7.69
C GLU A 53 6.91 -11.58 -7.44
N GLY A 54 6.68 -11.22 -6.17
CA GLY A 54 6.25 -9.88 -5.81
C GLY A 54 6.23 -9.63 -4.30
N ALA A 55 5.93 -8.38 -3.96
CA ALA A 55 5.72 -7.93 -2.59
C ALA A 55 4.41 -7.17 -2.47
N LEU A 56 3.70 -7.37 -1.36
CA LEU A 56 2.53 -6.58 -1.02
C LEU A 56 2.90 -5.60 0.09
N LEU A 57 2.69 -4.30 -0.18
CA LEU A 57 3.08 -3.18 0.68
C LEU A 57 2.01 -2.08 0.65
N ASP A 58 2.01 -1.23 1.67
CA ASP A 58 1.29 0.05 1.64
C ASP A 58 1.77 0.88 0.43
N ARG A 59 0.82 1.51 -0.28
CA ARG A 59 1.10 2.23 -1.52
C ARG A 59 2.05 3.40 -1.33
N LEU A 60 1.97 4.14 -0.22
CA LEU A 60 2.88 5.27 0.04
C LEU A 60 4.31 4.78 0.23
N VAL A 61 4.45 3.69 0.99
CA VAL A 61 5.75 3.05 1.23
C VAL A 61 6.32 2.52 -0.08
N ALA A 62 5.52 1.76 -0.85
CA ALA A 62 5.92 1.22 -2.14
C ALA A 62 6.34 2.34 -3.11
N SER A 63 5.56 3.42 -3.21
CA SER A 63 5.87 4.56 -4.09
C SER A 63 7.19 5.23 -3.73
N SER A 64 7.49 5.42 -2.44
CA SER A 64 8.77 6.01 -2.03
C SER A 64 9.94 5.09 -2.37
N PHE A 65 9.90 3.80 -1.99
CA PHE A 65 11.01 2.90 -2.28
C PHE A 65 11.22 2.68 -3.78
N VAL A 66 10.15 2.47 -4.55
CA VAL A 66 10.25 2.29 -5.99
C VAL A 66 10.84 3.53 -6.64
N ARG A 67 10.34 4.73 -6.32
CA ARG A 67 10.86 5.98 -6.92
C ARG A 67 12.29 6.30 -6.48
N ASP A 68 12.56 6.21 -5.18
CA ASP A 68 13.77 6.80 -4.60
C ASP A 68 14.95 5.82 -4.60
N MET A 69 14.69 4.50 -4.63
CA MET A 69 15.72 3.45 -4.50
C MET A 69 15.71 2.39 -5.61
N TYR A 70 14.56 2.13 -6.26
CA TYR A 70 14.41 1.00 -7.18
C TYR A 70 13.77 1.37 -8.54
N ALA A 71 13.93 2.61 -9.01
CA ALA A 71 13.14 3.19 -10.11
C ALA A 71 13.18 2.39 -11.43
N GLU A 72 14.28 1.68 -11.66
CA GLU A 72 14.52 0.88 -12.87
C GLU A 72 14.48 -0.63 -12.61
N GLN A 73 14.33 -1.04 -11.35
CA GLN A 73 14.37 -2.46 -10.93
C GLN A 73 12.98 -2.98 -10.56
N LEU A 74 12.15 -2.11 -9.98
CA LEU A 74 10.82 -2.46 -9.49
C LEU A 74 9.76 -1.52 -10.06
N LYS A 75 8.52 -2.00 -10.07
CA LYS A 75 7.35 -1.20 -10.41
C LYS A 75 6.18 -1.61 -9.55
N ILE A 76 5.27 -0.68 -9.30
CA ILE A 76 3.97 -1.00 -8.71
C ILE A 76 3.11 -1.60 -9.83
N SER A 77 2.77 -2.88 -9.72
CA SER A 77 2.15 -3.65 -10.79
C SER A 77 0.62 -3.63 -10.79
N THR A 78 0.01 -3.12 -9.71
CA THR A 78 -1.44 -3.19 -9.45
C THR A 78 -1.99 -1.84 -8.98
N GLY A 79 -3.30 -1.65 -9.12
CA GLY A 79 -4.02 -0.63 -8.38
C GLY A 79 -4.14 -0.98 -6.88
N PRO A 80 -4.75 -0.09 -6.06
CA PRO A 80 -5.04 -0.39 -4.66
C PRO A 80 -5.91 -1.64 -4.56
N LEU A 81 -5.52 -2.58 -3.69
CA LEU A 81 -6.23 -3.84 -3.47
C LEU A 81 -7.36 -3.73 -2.44
N THR A 82 -7.47 -2.57 -1.80
CA THR A 82 -8.52 -2.24 -0.83
C THR A 82 -8.90 -0.76 -0.98
N ASP A 83 -10.11 -0.41 -0.52
CA ASP A 83 -10.56 0.98 -0.44
C ASP A 83 -10.09 1.68 0.86
N VAL A 84 -9.13 1.08 1.57
CA VAL A 84 -8.61 1.61 2.82
C VAL A 84 -7.55 2.68 2.51
N GLY A 85 -7.88 3.93 2.80
CA GLY A 85 -6.93 5.04 2.83
C GLY A 85 -6.49 5.42 4.26
N LEU A 86 -5.57 6.39 4.35
CA LEU A 86 -5.20 7.03 5.61
C LEU A 86 -6.41 7.69 6.27
N ARG A 87 -6.51 7.54 7.60
CA ARG A 87 -7.65 8.00 8.39
C ARG A 87 -7.18 8.61 9.70
N VAL A 88 -7.92 9.61 10.19
CA VAL A 88 -7.84 10.03 11.59
C VAL A 88 -8.86 9.22 12.37
N MET A 89 -8.44 8.63 13.49
CA MET A 89 -9.29 7.82 14.36
C MET A 89 -9.27 8.39 15.78
N GLY A 90 -10.41 8.32 16.46
CA GLY A 90 -10.58 8.71 17.85
C GLY A 90 -11.48 7.71 18.58
N LEU A 91 -11.42 7.72 19.92
CA LEU A 91 -12.31 6.89 20.72
C LEU A 91 -13.75 7.38 20.57
N LYS A 92 -14.69 6.44 20.44
CA LYS A 92 -16.12 6.76 20.32
C LYS A 92 -16.60 7.58 21.53
N GLY A 93 -17.34 8.65 21.29
CA GLY A 93 -17.79 9.57 22.35
C GLY A 93 -16.71 10.51 22.87
N GLN A 94 -15.50 10.49 22.30
CA GLN A 94 -14.42 11.41 22.65
C GLN A 94 -13.94 12.15 21.41
N ASN A 95 -13.62 13.44 21.57
CA ASN A 95 -13.03 14.27 20.52
C ASN A 95 -13.82 14.26 19.20
N GLU A 96 -15.14 14.03 19.23
CA GLU A 96 -15.99 13.99 18.03
C GLU A 96 -15.90 15.30 17.24
N HIS A 97 -15.78 16.43 17.95
CA HIS A 97 -15.54 17.73 17.34
C HIS A 97 -14.27 17.79 16.47
N VAL A 98 -13.20 17.10 16.87
CA VAL A 98 -11.94 17.04 16.11
C VAL A 98 -12.11 16.23 14.84
N ILE A 99 -12.79 15.09 14.92
CA ILE A 99 -13.11 14.23 13.77
C ILE A 99 -14.00 15.00 12.78
N ASP A 100 -15.02 15.70 13.27
CA ASP A 100 -15.90 16.51 12.44
C ASP A 100 -15.16 17.67 11.78
N LEU A 101 -14.29 18.35 12.51
CA LEU A 101 -13.47 19.42 11.97
C LEU A 101 -12.53 18.90 10.88
N PHE A 102 -11.88 17.77 11.11
CA PHE A 102 -11.02 17.12 10.12
C PHE A 102 -11.81 16.78 8.85
N ASN A 103 -12.99 16.16 8.98
CA ASN A 103 -13.84 15.78 7.85
C ASN A 103 -14.34 16.99 7.06
N ARG A 104 -14.72 18.09 7.72
CA ARG A 104 -15.09 19.35 7.07
C ARG A 104 -13.92 19.94 6.29
N THR A 105 -12.75 20.04 6.89
CA THR A 105 -11.55 20.57 6.23
C THR A 105 -11.14 19.71 5.04
N LEU A 106 -11.14 18.39 5.18
CA LEU A 106 -10.83 17.46 4.09
C LEU A 106 -11.80 17.63 2.91
N SER A 107 -13.11 17.79 3.21
CA SER A 107 -14.13 18.04 2.19
C SER A 107 -13.91 19.37 1.46
N GLN A 108 -13.50 20.41 2.18
CA GLN A 108 -13.17 21.71 1.58
C GLN A 108 -11.92 21.62 0.71
N MET A 109 -10.87 20.91 1.16
CA MET A 109 -9.64 20.71 0.39
C MET A 109 -9.90 19.99 -0.94
N LYS A 110 -10.77 18.98 -0.94
CA LYS A 110 -11.23 18.29 -2.17
C LYS A 110 -11.92 19.25 -3.14
N LYS A 111 -12.88 20.05 -2.66
CA LYS A 111 -13.56 21.07 -3.50
C LYS A 111 -12.58 22.09 -4.10
N GLN A 112 -11.51 22.40 -3.39
CA GLN A 112 -10.49 23.37 -3.80
C GLN A 112 -9.36 22.76 -4.65
N LYS A 113 -9.46 21.49 -5.05
CA LYS A 113 -8.41 20.75 -5.77
C LYS A 113 -7.05 20.68 -5.04
N LYS A 114 -7.04 20.92 -3.73
CA LYS A 114 -5.80 20.93 -2.91
C LYS A 114 -5.29 19.52 -2.65
N LEU A 115 -6.20 18.55 -2.58
CA LEU A 115 -5.83 17.16 -2.36
C LEU A 115 -5.09 16.60 -3.59
N GLU A 116 -5.56 16.96 -4.77
CA GLU A 116 -4.97 16.62 -6.06
C GLU A 116 -3.59 17.26 -6.21
N ALA A 117 -3.44 18.53 -5.82
CA ALA A 117 -2.13 19.18 -5.80
C ALA A 117 -1.14 18.46 -4.86
N LEU A 118 -1.61 17.95 -3.71
CA LEU A 118 -0.79 17.14 -2.81
C LEU A 118 -0.44 15.78 -3.44
N GLN A 119 -1.39 15.10 -4.06
CA GLN A 119 -1.15 13.83 -4.75
C GLN A 119 -0.10 14.01 -5.85
N THR A 120 -0.21 15.04 -6.68
CA THR A 120 0.79 15.36 -7.71
C THR A 120 2.16 15.66 -7.11
N LYS A 121 2.21 16.47 -6.05
CA LYS A 121 3.47 16.82 -5.36
C LYS A 121 4.20 15.58 -4.86
N TRP A 122 3.47 14.60 -4.34
CA TRP A 122 4.01 13.36 -3.78
C TRP A 122 4.04 12.20 -4.77
N GLN A 123 3.60 12.43 -6.02
CA GLN A 123 3.50 11.45 -7.11
C GLN A 123 2.67 10.21 -6.73
N LEU A 124 1.45 10.44 -6.22
CA LEU A 124 0.52 9.42 -5.75
C LEU A 124 -0.62 9.13 -6.72
#